data_AF-A0A6N7XMC2-F1
#
_entry.id   AF-A0A6N7XMC2-F1
#
_cell.length_a   1.000
_cell.length_b   1.000
_cell.length_c   1.000
_cell.angle_alpha   90.00
_cell.angle_beta   90.00
_cell.angle_gamma   90.00
#
_symmetry.space_group_name_H-M   'P 1'
#
loop_
_entity.id
_entity.type
_entity.pdbx_description
1 polymer ?
#
loop_
_entity_poly.entity_id
_entity_poly.type
_entity_poly.pdbx_seq_one_letter_code
_entity_poly.pdbx_strand_id
1 'polypeptide(L)'
;MEKEMWNKIEENLNSVDYKYQREIIFGGVKGIPTNCGYKIGYNIMQEFIKNNPDVSIEEWTEMDAKEILEKSGYEESLEKRLEEYNN
;
A
#
# COMPACT_ATOMS: atom_id res chain seq x y z
N MET A 1 -0.45 13.44 2.93
CA MET A 1 -0.84 13.05 1.56
C MET A 1 -1.00 11.53 1.45
N GLU A 2 0.03 10.72 1.68
CA GLU A 2 -0.08 9.25 1.57
C GLU A 2 -1.15 8.66 2.49
N LYS A 3 -1.18 9.02 3.78
CA LYS A 3 -2.23 8.60 4.72
C LYS A 3 -3.64 8.92 4.27
N GLU A 4 -3.86 10.14 3.79
CA GLU A 4 -5.17 10.56 3.30
C GLU A 4 -5.61 9.71 2.10
N MET A 5 -4.68 9.30 1.24
CA MET A 5 -4.99 8.42 0.10
C MET A 5 -5.21 6.99 0.56
N TRP A 6 -4.40 6.48 1.49
CA TRP A 6 -4.57 5.16 2.08
C TRP A 6 -5.97 4.99 2.67
N ASN A 7 -6.42 5.93 3.52
CA ASN A 7 -7.74 5.89 4.13
C ASN A 7 -8.90 5.87 3.11
N LYS A 8 -8.69 6.40 1.90
CA LYS A 8 -9.70 6.35 0.82
C LYS A 8 -9.69 5.01 0.06
N ILE A 9 -8.56 4.31 0.07
CA ILE A 9 -8.34 3.08 -0.69
C ILE A 9 -8.65 1.85 0.18
N GLU A 10 -8.28 1.89 1.46
CA GLU A 10 -8.35 0.75 2.38
C GLU A 10 -9.77 0.15 2.48
N GLU A 11 -10.80 1.00 2.42
CA GLU A 11 -12.21 0.59 2.48
C GLU A 11 -12.63 -0.33 1.32
N ASN A 12 -11.90 -0.31 0.20
CA ASN A 12 -12.27 -0.98 -1.04
C ASN A 12 -11.12 -1.79 -1.67
N LEU A 13 -10.17 -2.29 -0.86
CA LEU A 13 -9.00 -3.05 -1.34
C LEU A 13 -9.37 -4.28 -2.18
N ASN A 14 -10.48 -4.94 -1.84
CA ASN A 14 -10.97 -6.14 -2.54
C ASN A 14 -11.96 -5.82 -3.65
N SER A 15 -12.06 -4.55 -4.07
CA SER A 15 -12.95 -4.14 -5.15
C SER A 15 -12.57 -4.84 -6.45
N VAL A 16 -13.56 -5.46 -7.11
CA VAL A 16 -13.42 -6.07 -8.45
C VAL A 16 -13.84 -5.11 -9.57
N ASP A 17 -14.18 -3.87 -9.25
CA ASP A 17 -14.50 -2.85 -10.24
C ASP A 17 -13.23 -2.41 -10.97
N TYR A 18 -13.10 -2.83 -12.23
CA TYR A 18 -11.96 -2.52 -13.08
C TYR A 18 -11.70 -1.03 -13.25
N LYS A 19 -12.77 -0.21 -13.32
CA LYS A 19 -12.62 1.24 -13.44
C LYS A 19 -12.02 1.81 -12.15
N TYR A 20 -12.56 1.41 -11.00
CA TYR A 20 -12.01 1.81 -9.71
C TYR A 20 -10.54 1.40 -9.56
N GLN A 21 -10.20 0.13 -9.86
CA GLN A 21 -8.82 -0.36 -9.79
C GLN A 21 -7.86 0.48 -10.64
N ARG A 22 -8.25 0.82 -11.88
CA ARG A 22 -7.43 1.68 -12.76
C ARG A 22 -7.26 3.09 -12.21
N GLU A 23 -8.33 3.67 -11.67
CA GLU A 23 -8.28 5.00 -11.05
C GLU A 23 -7.30 5.02 -9.87
N ILE A 24 -7.27 3.97 -9.04
CA ILE A 24 -6.32 3.85 -7.92
C ILE A 24 -4.88 3.63 -8.41
N ILE A 25 -4.65 2.63 -9.28
CA ILE A 25 -3.31 2.25 -9.72
C ILE A 25 -2.60 3.40 -10.44
N PHE A 26 -3.27 4.02 -11.42
CA PHE A 26 -2.67 5.07 -12.24
C PHE A 26 -2.84 6.48 -11.68
N GLY A 27 -3.88 6.72 -10.88
CA GLY A 27 -4.21 8.05 -10.38
C GLY A 27 -4.47 9.07 -11.50
N GLY A 28 -4.25 10.35 -11.20
CA GLY A 28 -4.43 11.46 -12.15
C GLY A 28 -5.89 11.89 -12.35
N VAL A 29 -6.81 11.35 -11.55
CA VAL A 29 -8.25 11.61 -11.63
C VAL A 29 -8.86 11.71 -10.24
N LYS A 30 -9.97 12.44 -10.10
CA LYS A 30 -10.76 12.52 -8.85
C LYS A 30 -9.93 12.92 -7.60
N GLY A 31 -8.92 13.76 -7.78
CA GLY A 31 -8.04 14.20 -6.68
C GLY A 31 -7.04 13.14 -6.21
N ILE A 32 -6.90 12.02 -6.93
CA ILE A 32 -5.87 11.01 -6.70
C ILE A 32 -4.61 11.43 -7.46
N PRO A 33 -3.46 11.65 -6.80
CA PRO A 33 -2.21 11.95 -7.47
C PRO A 33 -1.81 10.85 -8.45
N THR A 34 -1.13 11.22 -9.54
CA THR A 34 -0.59 10.26 -10.51
C THR A 34 0.29 9.23 -9.82
N ASN A 35 0.11 7.95 -10.19
CA ASN A 35 0.81 6.78 -9.64
C ASN A 35 0.63 6.59 -8.12
N CYS A 36 -0.43 7.14 -7.51
CA CYS A 36 -0.65 7.00 -6.07
C CYS A 36 -0.75 5.53 -5.63
N GLY A 37 -1.57 4.72 -6.31
CA GLY A 37 -1.71 3.30 -5.97
C GLY A 37 -0.40 2.54 -6.16
N TYR A 38 0.34 2.83 -7.23
CA TYR A 38 1.67 2.24 -7.45
C TYR A 38 2.66 2.59 -6.32
N LYS A 39 2.67 3.86 -5.87
CA LYS A 39 3.55 4.32 -4.80
C LYS A 39 3.21 3.69 -3.45
N ILE A 40 1.92 3.57 -3.14
CA ILE A 40 1.44 2.90 -1.91
C ILE A 40 1.81 1.41 -1.94
N GLY A 41 1.51 0.70 -3.04
CA GLY A 41 1.88 -0.71 -3.21
C GLY A 41 3.39 -0.94 -3.07
N TYR A 42 4.21 -0.07 -3.66
CA TYR A 42 5.66 -0.10 -3.48
C TYR A 42 6.05 0.04 -2.00
N ASN A 43 5.49 0.99 -1.27
CA ASN A 43 5.83 1.20 0.14
C ASN A 43 5.40 0.00 1.02
N ILE A 44 4.26 -0.63 0.73
CA ILE A 44 3.83 -1.88 1.39
C ILE A 44 4.90 -2.97 1.19
N MET A 45 5.33 -3.20 -0.07
CA MET A 45 6.36 -4.20 -0.36
C MET A 45 7.70 -3.87 0.32
N GLN A 46 8.09 -2.59 0.39
CA GLN A 46 9.31 -2.18 1.07
C GLN A 46 9.29 -2.51 2.57
N GLU A 47 8.18 -2.25 3.26
CA GLU A 47 8.05 -2.61 4.68
C GLU A 47 7.94 -4.14 4.86
N PHE A 48 7.28 -4.84 3.93
CA PHE A 48 7.24 -6.30 3.94
C PHE A 48 8.64 -6.93 3.88
N ILE A 49 9.48 -6.54 2.92
CA ILE A 49 10.85 -7.06 2.78
C ILE A 49 11.66 -6.79 4.04
N LYS A 50 11.54 -5.58 4.58
CA LYS A 50 12.26 -5.16 5.77
C LYS A 50 11.86 -5.97 7.02
N ASN A 51 10.58 -6.28 7.15
CA ASN A 51 10.04 -6.99 8.32
C ASN A 51 10.06 -8.52 8.17
N ASN A 52 10.27 -9.04 6.95
CA ASN A 52 10.29 -10.47 6.64
C ASN A 52 11.55 -10.84 5.84
N PRO A 53 12.77 -10.64 6.38
CA PRO A 53 14.02 -10.80 5.63
C PRO A 53 14.32 -12.24 5.20
N ASP A 54 13.67 -13.22 5.83
CA ASP A 54 13.86 -14.65 5.54
C ASP A 54 12.88 -15.17 4.48
N VAL A 55 11.90 -14.36 4.05
CA VAL A 55 10.94 -14.74 3.00
C VAL A 55 11.58 -14.52 1.63
N SER A 56 11.65 -15.58 0.84
CA SER A 56 12.23 -15.57 -0.51
C SER A 56 11.32 -14.89 -1.55
N ILE A 57 11.90 -14.64 -2.73
CA ILE A 57 11.17 -14.03 -3.85
C ILE A 57 10.10 -14.99 -4.39
N GLU A 58 10.31 -16.28 -4.29
CA GLU A 58 9.34 -17.28 -4.70
C GLU A 58 8.16 -17.29 -3.73
N GLU A 59 8.44 -17.31 -2.42
CA GLU A 59 7.42 -17.38 -1.37
C GLU A 59 6.47 -16.19 -1.38
N TRP A 60 6.97 -14.94 -1.34
CA TRP A 60 6.09 -13.77 -1.33
C TRP A 60 5.33 -13.54 -2.66
N THR A 61 5.74 -14.17 -3.76
CA THR A 61 5.06 -14.07 -5.07
C THR A 61 3.83 -14.96 -5.09
N GLU A 62 3.85 -16.04 -4.32
CA GLU A 62 2.73 -16.97 -4.14
C GLU A 62 1.83 -16.58 -2.94
N MET A 63 2.25 -15.63 -2.11
CA MET A 63 1.47 -15.14 -0.96
C MET A 63 0.22 -14.35 -1.39
N ASP A 64 -0.82 -14.45 -0.58
CA ASP A 64 -2.01 -13.62 -0.73
C ASP A 64 -1.69 -12.15 -0.43
N ALA A 65 -2.26 -11.23 -1.21
CA ALA A 65 -2.02 -9.79 -1.05
C ALA A 65 -2.43 -9.28 0.35
N LYS A 66 -3.45 -9.86 0.96
CA LYS A 66 -3.86 -9.54 2.33
C LYS A 66 -2.79 -9.98 3.35
N GLU A 67 -2.22 -11.17 3.17
CA GLU A 67 -1.14 -11.66 4.03
C GLU A 67 0.11 -10.78 3.91
N ILE A 68 0.45 -10.34 2.69
CA ILE A 68 1.52 -9.37 2.47
C ILE A 68 1.26 -8.06 3.22
N LEU A 69 0.05 -7.51 3.14
CA LEU A 69 -0.31 -6.27 3.83
C LEU A 69 -0.24 -6.42 5.37
N GLU A 70 -0.77 -7.52 5.92
CA GLU A 70 -0.74 -7.77 7.36
C GLU A 70 0.70 -7.95 7.87
N LYS A 71 1.52 -8.72 7.16
CA LYS A 71 2.92 -8.98 7.53
C LYS A 71 3.85 -7.82 7.21
N SER A 72 3.43 -6.84 6.41
CA SER A 72 4.28 -5.70 6.09
C SER A 72 4.42 -4.73 7.25
N GLY A 73 3.48 -4.67 8.19
CA GLY A 73 3.45 -3.62 9.21
C GLY A 73 3.37 -2.21 8.61
N TYR A 74 2.74 -2.10 7.43
CA TYR A 74 2.71 -0.86 6.65
C TYR A 74 1.90 0.23 7.36
N GLU A 75 0.75 -0.14 7.93
CA GLU A 75 -0.13 0.80 8.62
C GLU A 75 0.57 1.40 9.85
N GLU A 76 1.28 0.60 10.64
CA GLU A 76 2.05 1.10 11.78
C GLU A 76 3.25 1.96 11.34
N SER A 77 3.93 1.60 10.25
CA SER A 77 5.01 2.43 9.67
C SER A 77 4.46 3.76 9.16
N LEU A 78 3.29 3.76 8.52
CA LEU A 78 2.64 4.94 8.01
C LEU A 78 2.28 5.91 9.13
N GLU A 79 1.79 5.42 10.27
CA GLU A 79 1.52 6.25 11.45
C GLU A 79 2.79 6.87 12.04
N LYS A 80 3.83 6.07 12.28
CA LYS A 80 5.10 6.56 12.84
C LYS A 80 5.76 7.64 11.99
N ARG A 81 5.77 7.47 10.66
CA ARG A 81 6.34 8.48 9.75
C ARG A 81 5.64 9.84 9.90
N LEU A 82 4.34 9.87 10.19
CA LEU A 82 3.61 11.13 10.40
C LEU A 82 3.95 11.78 11.74
N GLU A 83 4.20 11.00 12.77
CA GLU A 83 4.65 11.51 14.07
C GLU A 83 6.05 12.15 13.97
N GLU A 84 6.94 11.57 13.17
CA GLU A 84 8.28 12.11 12.90
C GLU A 84 8.25 13.43 12.10
N TYR A 85 7.29 13.60 11.19
CA TYR A 85 7.15 14.85 10.40
C TYR A 85 6.48 16.00 11.16
N ASN A 86 5.78 15.73 12.26
CA ASN A 86 5.06 16.73 13.06
C ASN A 86 5.82 17.19 14.31
N ASN A 87 7.04 16.67 14.54
CA ASN A 87 7.97 17.07 15.60
C ASN A 87 9.19 17.80 15.00
#